data_AF-A0A368HJB8-F1
#
_entry.id   AF-A0A368HJB8-F1
#
_cell.length_a   1.000
_cell.length_b   1.000
_cell.length_c   1.000
_cell.angle_alpha   90.00
_cell.angle_beta   90.00
_cell.angle_gamma   90.00
#
_symmetry.space_group_name_H-M   'P 1'
#
loop_
_entity.id
_entity.type
_entity.pdbx_description
1 polymer ?
#
loop_
_entity_poly.entity_id
_entity_poly.type
_entity_poly.pdbx_seq_one_letter_code
_entity_poly.pdbx_strand_id
1 'polypeptide(L)'
;MGLYGLFNAFEHRLRLSFVVAVACHDGPLVVYRVPFILAARRPSVGGARTRGMVAGLGGNEQAVLAHVPGNRPRCIPAVTAAMPLSRPALASILGAMTKKVLILGGYGTCGRRIAEILMQDPQAECLIGGRDTSRGQAVSAALGIPFVAVDIQRQASLNAALDGVFAVVNTCGPFRPHDYGVAERCARRGVHYVDMADETSYILGLQGLTARAVEGGVSLVSGAGSALAFSSVLAAAIAPGFDTITDIEIAALSGNRNPRGLASVRALLAAQGRPARIYERGAWHEVPGYTRGRTVALPEPFGRHRLYVTDAPEIEILGRRYGAGVTYRTGLELAVLNRAHAWLGSLNRLGVIADLARFAKGLHVMQHGLRRFGRAAFGLRVVLRGERGGQPLVRSAGLVAGDDGLSILCTPAIALVRKWMAGTGEPGAFACSSVLTLSDMTREWTMRQVVLHLS
;
A
#
# COMPACT_ATOMS: atom_id res chain seq x y z
N MET A 1 -3.36 63.33 -5.35
CA MET A 1 -2.74 62.88 -4.09
C MET A 1 -3.18 61.43 -3.83
N GLY A 2 -2.23 60.50 -3.60
CA GLY A 2 -2.41 59.09 -3.16
C GLY A 2 -2.76 58.08 -4.28
N LEU A 3 -2.02 57.04 -4.71
CA LEU A 3 -1.05 56.04 -4.17
C LEU A 3 -1.66 54.81 -3.41
N TYR A 4 -1.59 53.64 -4.06
CA TYR A 4 -1.41 52.23 -3.60
C TYR A 4 -1.94 51.70 -2.23
N GLY A 5 -2.59 50.51 -2.26
CA GLY A 5 -2.19 49.35 -1.40
C GLY A 5 -3.18 48.68 -0.40
N LEU A 6 -3.29 47.34 -0.51
CA LEU A 6 -3.45 46.27 0.51
C LEU A 6 -4.83 45.81 1.11
N PHE A 7 -5.15 44.54 0.82
CA PHE A 7 -5.41 43.37 1.71
C PHE A 7 -6.46 43.39 2.88
N ASN A 8 -7.44 42.46 2.77
CA ASN A 8 -7.68 41.28 3.66
C ASN A 8 -9.05 41.10 4.39
N ALA A 9 -9.50 39.83 4.33
CA ALA A 9 -10.18 39.01 5.35
C ALA A 9 -11.71 39.09 5.60
N PHE A 10 -12.41 37.98 5.29
CA PHE A 10 -13.53 37.47 6.09
C PHE A 10 -13.37 35.96 6.32
N GLU A 11 -13.42 35.56 7.60
CA GLU A 11 -12.99 34.28 8.16
C GLU A 11 -14.02 33.13 8.03
N HIS A 12 -13.53 31.93 7.74
CA HIS A 12 -14.23 30.66 7.91
C HIS A 12 -14.26 30.23 9.40
N ARG A 13 -15.44 29.98 9.97
CA ARG A 13 -15.60 29.31 11.28
C ARG A 13 -15.52 27.78 11.10
N LEU A 14 -14.42 27.16 11.54
CA LEU A 14 -14.29 25.72 11.69
C LEU A 14 -15.03 25.26 12.96
N ARG A 15 -16.13 24.50 12.81
CA ARG A 15 -16.76 23.75 13.92
C ARG A 15 -16.11 22.37 14.03
N LEU A 16 -15.22 22.18 15.00
CA LEU A 16 -14.73 20.86 15.39
C LEU A 16 -15.68 20.27 16.44
N SER A 17 -16.29 19.13 16.13
CA SER A 17 -17.10 18.37 17.10
C SER A 17 -16.28 17.14 17.52
N PHE A 18 -16.01 17.00 18.82
CA PHE A 18 -15.41 15.78 19.37
C PHE A 18 -16.53 14.91 19.97
N VAL A 19 -16.45 13.61 19.72
CA VAL A 19 -17.31 12.61 20.37
C VAL A 19 -16.45 11.93 21.43
N VAL A 20 -16.84 12.06 22.70
CA VAL A 20 -16.22 11.32 23.80
C VAL A 20 -17.16 10.18 24.15
N ALA A 21 -16.72 8.94 23.94
CA ALA A 21 -17.41 7.76 24.41
C ALA A 21 -16.78 7.33 25.74
N VAL A 22 -17.59 7.22 26.79
CA VAL A 22 -17.16 6.65 28.07
C VAL A 22 -17.91 5.33 28.23
N ALA A 23 -17.17 4.22 28.31
CA ALA A 23 -17.75 2.92 28.64
C ALA A 23 -17.95 2.83 30.16
N CYS A 24 -19.17 2.51 30.60
CA CYS A 24 -19.44 2.14 31.98
C CYS A 24 -19.52 0.61 32.06
N HIS A 25 -18.94 0.03 33.11
CA HIS A 25 -18.63 -1.41 33.15
C HIS A 25 -19.87 -2.33 33.11
N ASP A 26 -21.10 -1.86 33.37
CA ASP A 26 -22.32 -2.67 33.24
C ASP A 26 -23.56 -1.82 32.88
N GLY A 27 -23.56 -1.16 31.70
CA GLY A 27 -24.72 -0.40 31.22
C GLY A 27 -24.60 0.10 29.77
N PRO A 28 -25.69 0.61 29.15
CA PRO A 28 -25.68 1.04 27.76
C PRO A 28 -24.75 2.25 27.54
N LEU A 29 -24.07 2.26 26.40
CA LEU A 29 -23.13 3.30 25.97
C LEU A 29 -23.82 4.66 25.91
N VAL A 30 -23.39 5.62 26.75
CA VAL A 30 -23.88 7.00 26.68
C VAL A 30 -22.89 7.85 25.89
N VAL A 31 -23.34 8.38 24.75
CA VAL A 31 -22.54 9.22 23.86
C VAL A 31 -22.86 10.69 24.16
N TYR A 32 -21.85 11.45 24.59
CA TYR A 32 -21.99 12.90 24.75
C TYR A 32 -21.43 13.63 23.53
N ARG A 33 -22.25 14.52 22.94
CA ARG A 33 -21.83 15.42 21.88
C ARG A 33 -21.59 16.79 22.49
N VAL A 34 -20.35 17.19 22.69
CA VAL A 34 -20.01 18.50 23.25
C VAL A 34 -19.53 19.42 22.13
N PRO A 35 -20.28 20.46 21.76
CA PRO A 35 -19.80 21.44 20.79
C PRO A 35 -18.77 22.36 21.44
N PHE A 36 -17.57 22.44 20.86
CA PHE A 36 -16.58 23.46 21.23
C PHE A 36 -16.68 24.63 20.24
N ILE A 37 -16.95 25.84 20.74
CA ILE A 37 -16.87 27.07 19.94
C ILE A 37 -15.55 27.76 20.30
N LEU A 38 -14.56 27.70 19.40
CA LEU A 38 -13.36 28.52 19.50
C LEU A 38 -13.70 29.94 19.06
N ALA A 39 -13.94 30.84 20.01
CA ALA A 39 -14.01 32.28 19.73
C ALA A 39 -12.60 32.87 19.88
N ALA A 40 -11.90 33.11 18.77
CA ALA A 40 -10.70 33.93 18.77
C ALA A 40 -11.11 35.41 18.96
N ARG A 41 -10.76 36.03 20.09
CA ARG A 41 -10.77 37.50 20.22
C ARG A 41 -9.35 38.03 19.98
N ARG A 42 -9.22 39.02 19.09
CA ARG A 42 -7.97 39.79 18.90
C ARG A 42 -7.54 40.44 20.23
N PRO A 43 -6.24 40.50 20.55
CA PRO A 43 -5.78 41.16 21.76
C PRO A 43 -5.90 42.68 21.61
N SER A 44 -6.62 43.32 22.53
CA SER A 44 -6.56 44.78 22.70
C SER A 44 -5.36 45.13 23.59
N VAL A 45 -4.55 46.07 23.11
CA VAL A 45 -3.41 46.68 23.79
C VAL A 45 -3.87 47.36 25.09
N GLY A 46 -3.26 47.02 26.23
CA GLY A 46 -3.47 47.74 27.49
C GLY A 46 -3.09 46.89 28.72
N GLY A 47 -2.26 47.43 29.61
CA GLY A 47 -1.60 46.70 30.69
C GLY A 47 -2.49 46.06 31.76
N ALA A 48 -1.86 45.10 32.45
CA ALA A 48 -2.10 44.62 33.81
C ALA A 48 -2.92 43.34 34.06
N ARG A 49 -2.20 42.39 34.70
CA ARG A 49 -2.62 41.32 35.63
C ARG A 49 -3.45 40.15 35.09
N THR A 50 -2.77 39.01 35.00
CA THR A 50 -3.30 37.64 34.95
C THR A 50 -4.28 37.37 36.10
N ARG A 51 -5.55 37.12 35.76
CA ARG A 51 -6.51 36.35 36.58
C ARG A 51 -7.21 35.34 35.67
N GLY A 52 -7.34 34.11 36.19
CA GLY A 52 -7.85 32.95 35.46
C GLY A 52 -9.23 33.18 34.86
N MET A 53 -9.41 32.69 33.64
CA MET A 53 -10.66 32.80 32.88
C MET A 53 -11.46 31.51 33.07
N VAL A 54 -12.60 31.60 33.76
CA VAL A 54 -13.62 30.55 33.84
C VAL A 54 -14.48 30.65 32.58
N ALA A 55 -14.50 29.60 31.75
CA ALA A 55 -15.40 29.53 30.60
C ALA A 55 -16.78 29.03 31.07
N GLY A 56 -17.78 29.91 31.03
CA GLY A 56 -19.17 29.55 31.28
C GLY A 56 -19.77 28.79 30.09
N LEU A 57 -20.38 27.64 30.35
CA LEU A 57 -21.17 26.88 29.38
C LEU A 57 -22.58 27.47 29.34
N GLY A 58 -22.95 28.10 28.23
CA GLY A 58 -24.32 28.52 27.93
C GLY A 58 -24.83 27.82 26.69
N GLY A 59 -25.98 27.15 26.79
CA GLY A 59 -26.69 26.62 25.63
C GLY A 59 -27.59 25.43 25.93
N ASN A 60 -28.88 25.70 26.10
CA ASN A 60 -29.99 24.76 26.15
C ASN A 60 -30.07 23.90 24.88
N GLU A 61 -30.01 22.57 25.01
CA GLU A 61 -30.74 21.65 24.14
C GLU A 61 -31.31 20.50 25.00
N GLN A 62 -32.62 20.30 24.90
CA GLN A 62 -33.40 19.32 25.67
C GLN A 62 -33.06 17.89 25.22
N ALA A 63 -32.64 17.04 26.15
CA ALA A 63 -32.55 15.60 25.92
C ALA A 63 -33.97 15.01 25.90
N VAL A 64 -34.37 14.43 24.75
CA VAL A 64 -35.57 13.60 24.66
C VAL A 64 -35.25 12.24 25.29
N LEU A 65 -35.62 12.07 26.55
CA LEU A 65 -35.61 10.78 27.25
C LEU A 65 -36.89 10.03 26.92
N ALA A 66 -36.77 8.89 26.23
CA ALA A 66 -37.85 7.94 26.08
C ALA A 66 -38.24 7.38 27.46
N HIS A 67 -39.50 7.53 27.83
CA HIS A 67 -40.06 7.15 29.13
C HIS A 67 -40.26 5.62 29.20
N VAL A 68 -39.57 4.96 30.13
CA VAL A 68 -39.92 3.60 30.61
C VAL A 68 -40.53 3.77 32.01
N PRO A 69 -41.80 3.39 32.25
CA PRO A 69 -42.42 3.56 33.55
C PRO A 69 -41.95 2.46 34.52
N GLY A 70 -41.51 2.86 35.72
CA GLY A 70 -41.40 1.95 36.86
C GLY A 70 -40.03 1.85 37.52
N ASN A 71 -39.38 2.95 37.88
CA ASN A 71 -38.57 3.04 39.11
C ASN A 71 -38.14 4.47 39.36
N ARG A 72 -38.27 4.98 40.59
CA ARG A 72 -37.73 6.30 40.98
C ARG A 72 -36.22 6.17 41.21
N PRO A 73 -35.33 6.82 40.43
CA PRO A 73 -33.91 6.82 40.75
C PRO A 73 -33.60 7.86 41.82
N ARG A 74 -32.89 7.43 42.88
CA ARG A 74 -32.26 8.31 43.86
C ARG A 74 -31.14 9.11 43.16
N CYS A 75 -31.17 10.43 43.26
CA CYS A 75 -30.09 11.30 42.78
C CYS A 75 -28.80 11.05 43.58
N ILE A 76 -27.77 10.51 42.93
CA ILE A 76 -26.38 10.61 43.37
C ILE A 76 -25.83 11.91 42.77
N PRO A 77 -25.16 12.80 43.53
CA PRO A 77 -24.57 14.00 42.95
C PRO A 77 -23.47 13.60 41.95
N ALA A 78 -23.66 13.94 40.68
CA ALA A 78 -22.61 13.82 39.67
C ALA A 78 -21.45 14.75 40.04
N VAL A 79 -20.31 14.17 40.41
CA VAL A 79 -19.03 14.88 40.49
C VAL A 79 -18.58 15.15 39.06
N THR A 80 -19.06 16.24 38.47
CA THR A 80 -18.63 16.70 37.14
C THR A 80 -17.33 17.51 37.29
N ALA A 81 -16.22 16.82 37.60
CA ALA A 81 -14.89 17.40 37.49
C ALA A 81 -14.31 17.06 36.10
N ALA A 82 -14.70 17.82 35.07
CA ALA A 82 -14.00 17.79 33.80
C ALA A 82 -12.64 18.49 33.99
N MET A 83 -11.61 17.73 34.35
CA MET A 83 -10.24 18.24 34.37
C MET A 83 -9.77 18.49 32.93
N PRO A 84 -9.23 19.68 32.60
CA PRO A 84 -8.58 19.88 31.31
C PRO A 84 -7.30 19.04 31.28
N LEU A 85 -7.31 17.95 30.49
CA LEU A 85 -6.12 17.17 30.22
C LEU A 85 -5.05 18.10 29.62
N SER A 86 -3.87 18.12 30.24
CA SER A 86 -2.74 18.90 29.75
C SER A 86 -2.31 18.37 28.36
N ARG A 87 -1.82 19.25 27.47
CA ARG A 87 -1.23 18.85 26.17
C ARG A 87 -0.30 17.61 26.25
N PRO A 88 0.57 17.45 27.26
CA PRO A 88 1.37 16.24 27.40
C PRO A 88 0.57 14.98 27.77
N ALA A 89 -0.50 15.08 28.56
CA ALA A 89 -1.37 13.94 28.86
C ALA A 89 -2.17 13.50 27.62
N LEU A 90 -2.65 14.47 26.83
CA LEU A 90 -3.31 14.20 25.57
C LEU A 90 -2.34 13.58 24.53
N ALA A 91 -1.11 14.07 24.45
CA ALA A 91 -0.05 13.50 23.62
C ALA A 91 0.36 12.08 24.08
N SER A 92 0.35 11.80 25.39
CA SER A 92 0.63 10.47 25.94
C SER A 92 -0.50 9.48 25.67
N ILE A 93 -1.77 9.90 25.75
CA ILE A 93 -2.93 9.06 25.42
C ILE A 93 -3.01 8.84 23.90
N LEU A 94 -2.78 9.87 23.09
CA LEU A 94 -2.70 9.73 21.64
C LEU A 94 -1.49 8.88 21.21
N GLY A 95 -0.33 9.03 21.86
CA GLY A 95 0.84 8.18 21.66
C GLY A 95 0.63 6.72 22.10
N ALA A 96 -0.26 6.47 23.05
CA ALA A 96 -0.71 5.12 23.41
C ALA A 96 -1.72 4.52 22.40
N MET A 97 -2.28 5.34 21.51
CA MET A 97 -3.26 4.94 20.49
C MET A 97 -2.66 4.80 19.09
N THR A 98 -1.46 5.34 18.84
CA THR A 98 -0.77 5.22 17.56
C THR A 98 -0.03 3.88 17.44
N LYS A 99 -0.02 3.33 16.22
CA LYS A 99 0.65 2.10 15.86
C LYS A 99 1.96 2.43 15.17
N LYS A 100 3.07 2.01 15.76
CA LYS A 100 4.42 2.24 15.22
C LYS A 100 4.68 1.36 14.00
N VAL A 101 4.92 1.95 12.84
CA VAL A 101 5.17 1.25 11.58
C VAL A 101 6.60 1.49 11.11
N LEU A 102 7.42 0.43 11.13
CA LEU A 102 8.80 0.49 10.65
C LEU A 102 8.88 0.19 9.16
N ILE A 103 9.38 1.14 8.38
CA ILE A 103 9.53 1.02 6.93
C ILE A 103 11.00 0.76 6.60
N LEU A 104 11.34 -0.52 6.43
CA LEU A 104 12.68 -0.93 6.03
C LEU A 104 12.91 -0.58 4.56
N GLY A 105 14.03 0.10 4.28
CA GLY A 105 14.30 0.65 2.95
C GLY A 105 13.57 1.96 2.71
N GLY A 106 13.20 2.68 3.77
CA GLY A 106 12.37 3.89 3.71
C GLY A 106 12.96 5.07 2.92
N TYR A 107 14.27 5.07 2.60
CA TYR A 107 14.88 6.04 1.68
C TYR A 107 14.95 5.56 0.21
N GLY A 108 14.38 4.40 -0.09
CA GLY A 108 14.12 3.91 -1.44
C GLY A 108 12.82 4.48 -2.01
N THR A 109 12.58 4.28 -3.31
CA THR A 109 11.42 4.84 -4.01
C THR A 109 10.08 4.41 -3.40
N CYS A 110 9.87 3.09 -3.21
CA CYS A 110 8.62 2.58 -2.64
C CYS A 110 8.51 2.89 -1.15
N GLY A 111 9.57 2.63 -0.37
CA GLY A 111 9.57 2.87 1.08
C GLY A 111 9.27 4.34 1.43
N ARG A 112 9.89 5.28 0.72
CA ARG A 112 9.61 6.72 0.89
C ARG A 112 8.13 7.02 0.61
N ARG A 113 7.58 6.48 -0.47
CA ARG A 113 6.20 6.72 -0.86
C ARG A 113 5.20 6.12 0.12
N ILE A 114 5.48 4.94 0.65
CA ILE A 114 4.68 4.32 1.72
C ILE A 114 4.69 5.22 2.97
N ALA A 115 5.87 5.73 3.35
CA ALA A 115 6.02 6.62 4.50
C ALA A 115 5.23 7.93 4.33
N GLU A 116 5.34 8.57 3.16
CA GLU A 116 4.61 9.81 2.80
C GLU A 116 3.09 9.65 2.91
N ILE A 117 2.55 8.46 2.65
CA ILE A 117 1.10 8.21 2.66
C ILE A 117 0.63 7.76 4.03
N LEU A 118 1.36 6.85 4.68
CA LEU A 118 0.99 6.37 6.02
C LEU A 118 1.14 7.47 7.07
N MET A 119 2.08 8.41 6.95
CA MET A 119 2.21 9.52 7.91
C MET A 119 0.99 10.46 7.95
N GLN A 120 0.13 10.41 6.93
CA GLN A 120 -1.12 11.18 6.89
C GLN A 120 -2.23 10.48 7.70
N ASP A 121 -2.02 9.22 8.09
CA ASP A 121 -2.94 8.47 8.92
C ASP A 121 -2.69 8.77 10.40
N PRO A 122 -3.66 9.32 11.14
CA PRO A 122 -3.48 9.67 12.55
C PRO A 122 -3.26 8.45 13.46
N GLN A 123 -3.53 7.24 12.98
CA GLN A 123 -3.25 6.01 13.72
C GLN A 123 -1.82 5.50 13.50
N ALA A 124 -1.06 6.04 12.55
CA ALA A 124 0.27 5.54 12.20
C ALA A 124 1.40 6.44 12.73
N GLU A 125 2.33 5.86 13.47
CA GLU A 125 3.62 6.47 13.81
C GLU A 125 4.71 5.84 12.94
N CYS A 126 5.07 6.48 11.83
CA CYS A 126 6.03 5.93 10.88
C CYS A 126 7.49 6.07 11.36
N LEU A 127 8.33 5.09 11.03
CA LEU A 127 9.79 5.14 11.20
C LEU A 127 10.49 4.76 9.89
N ILE A 128 11.44 5.59 9.45
CA ILE A 128 12.30 5.28 8.30
C ILE A 128 13.44 4.37 8.79
N GLY A 129 13.47 3.12 8.32
CA GLY A 129 14.54 2.17 8.62
C GLY A 129 15.52 2.01 7.47
N GLY A 130 16.82 2.07 7.75
CA GLY A 130 17.85 1.61 6.81
C GLY A 130 19.28 1.72 7.33
N ARG A 131 20.23 1.25 6.51
CA ARG A 131 21.65 1.11 6.90
C ARG A 131 22.46 2.38 6.71
N ASP A 132 22.08 3.18 5.71
CA ASP A 132 22.77 4.42 5.37
C ASP A 132 22.18 5.58 6.17
N THR A 133 22.88 5.98 7.22
CA THR A 133 22.46 7.05 8.13
C THR A 133 22.30 8.38 7.42
N SER A 134 23.19 8.73 6.48
CA SER A 134 23.15 10.02 5.78
C SER A 134 21.89 10.11 4.91
N ARG A 135 21.62 9.08 4.10
CA ARG A 135 20.42 9.02 3.26
C ARG A 135 19.14 8.95 4.10
N GLY A 136 19.19 8.21 5.19
CA GLY A 136 18.09 8.10 6.15
C GLY A 136 17.72 9.44 6.77
N GLN A 137 18.72 10.16 7.29
CA GLN A 137 18.55 11.50 7.86
C GLN A 137 18.03 12.52 6.84
N ALA A 138 18.50 12.47 5.59
CA ALA A 138 18.01 13.35 4.53
C ALA A 138 16.51 13.16 4.27
N VAL A 139 16.03 11.90 4.20
CA VAL A 139 14.60 11.60 4.01
C VAL A 139 13.80 11.93 5.27
N SER A 140 14.36 11.65 6.45
CA SER A 140 13.77 12.01 7.75
C SER A 140 13.51 13.50 7.86
N ALA A 141 14.51 14.33 7.53
CA ALA A 141 14.38 15.78 7.52
C ALA A 141 13.37 16.28 6.48
N ALA A 142 13.35 15.66 5.30
CA ALA A 142 12.43 16.05 4.23
C ALA A 142 10.96 15.72 4.53
N LEU A 143 10.69 14.61 5.25
CA LEU A 143 9.34 14.15 5.54
C LEU A 143 8.87 14.47 6.96
N GLY A 144 9.76 14.84 7.87
CA GLY A 144 9.45 14.96 9.30
C GLY A 144 9.17 13.61 9.98
N ILE A 145 9.67 12.50 9.42
CA ILE A 145 9.50 11.14 9.97
C ILE A 145 10.81 10.71 10.65
N PRO A 146 10.81 10.17 11.87
CA PRO A 146 12.05 9.74 12.54
C PRO A 146 12.80 8.64 11.75
N PHE A 147 14.13 8.67 11.84
CA PHE A 147 15.01 7.65 11.24
C PHE A 147 15.58 6.71 12.31
N VAL A 148 15.62 5.42 11.98
CA VAL A 148 16.29 4.37 12.76
C VAL A 148 17.33 3.68 11.90
N ALA A 149 18.59 3.70 12.36
CA ALA A 149 19.67 2.95 11.73
C ALA A 149 19.46 1.45 11.96
N VAL A 150 19.16 0.71 10.89
CA VAL A 150 18.90 -0.73 10.96
C VAL A 150 19.58 -1.47 9.81
N ASP A 151 20.35 -2.48 10.19
CA ASP A 151 20.93 -3.44 9.27
C ASP A 151 20.24 -4.80 9.45
N ILE A 152 19.42 -5.14 8.45
CA ILE A 152 18.64 -6.38 8.44
C ILE A 152 19.52 -7.64 8.47
N GLN A 153 20.79 -7.52 8.09
CA GLN A 153 21.76 -8.62 8.12
C GLN A 153 22.39 -8.80 9.51
N ARG A 154 22.26 -7.82 10.42
CA ARG A 154 22.83 -7.86 11.77
C ARG A 154 21.76 -8.10 12.82
N GLN A 155 21.87 -9.22 13.53
CA GLN A 155 20.79 -9.66 14.41
C GLN A 155 20.41 -8.67 15.51
N ALA A 156 21.39 -8.17 16.25
CA ALA A 156 21.17 -7.19 17.30
C ALA A 156 20.54 -5.89 16.76
N SER A 157 20.96 -5.44 15.56
CA SER A 157 20.44 -4.22 14.95
C SER A 157 18.96 -4.31 14.62
N LEU A 158 18.55 -5.41 13.98
CA LEU A 158 17.14 -5.62 13.65
C LEU A 158 16.29 -5.85 14.91
N ASN A 159 16.79 -6.55 15.92
CA ASN A 159 16.04 -6.76 17.16
C ASN A 159 15.75 -5.44 17.87
N ALA A 160 16.76 -4.57 18.03
CA ALA A 160 16.56 -3.26 18.64
C ALA A 160 15.59 -2.37 17.85
N ALA A 161 15.60 -2.48 16.52
CA ALA A 161 14.69 -1.72 15.67
C ALA A 161 13.22 -2.20 15.75
N LEU A 162 12.96 -3.42 16.21
CA LEU A 162 11.61 -3.98 16.33
C LEU A 162 10.93 -3.66 17.68
N ASP A 163 11.64 -3.05 18.63
CA ASP A 163 11.09 -2.78 19.96
C ASP A 163 9.90 -1.80 19.90
N GLY A 164 8.73 -2.29 20.35
CA GLY A 164 7.47 -1.55 20.33
C GLY A 164 6.91 -1.29 18.92
N VAL A 165 7.44 -1.95 17.88
CA VAL A 165 6.92 -1.85 16.51
C VAL A 165 5.67 -2.70 16.37
N PHE A 166 4.62 -2.12 15.78
CA PHE A 166 3.37 -2.81 15.48
C PHE A 166 3.44 -3.58 14.15
N ALA A 167 3.99 -2.95 13.11
CA ALA A 167 4.11 -3.55 11.79
C ALA A 167 5.42 -3.15 11.10
N VAL A 168 5.96 -4.07 10.30
CA VAL A 168 7.10 -3.85 9.42
C VAL A 168 6.64 -3.87 7.97
N VAL A 169 6.98 -2.81 7.23
CA VAL A 169 6.90 -2.79 5.77
C VAL A 169 8.30 -2.94 5.21
N ASN A 170 8.60 -4.11 4.65
CA ASN A 170 9.91 -4.43 4.10
C ASN A 170 9.99 -4.11 2.61
N THR A 171 10.73 -3.06 2.27
CA THR A 171 11.02 -2.67 0.88
C THR A 171 12.48 -2.93 0.49
N CYS A 172 13.24 -3.65 1.34
CA CYS A 172 14.65 -4.00 1.12
C CYS A 172 14.80 -5.26 0.26
N GLY A 173 14.66 -5.13 -1.06
CA GLY A 173 15.03 -6.20 -2.00
C GLY A 173 16.55 -6.35 -2.18
N PRO A 174 17.02 -7.44 -2.79
CA PRO A 174 16.23 -8.54 -3.39
C PRO A 174 15.68 -9.53 -2.37
N PHE A 175 14.49 -10.07 -2.62
CA PHE A 175 13.82 -11.07 -1.78
C PHE A 175 14.17 -12.47 -2.29
N ARG A 176 15.24 -13.06 -1.76
CA ARG A 176 15.75 -14.35 -2.24
C ARG A 176 15.07 -15.53 -1.54
N PRO A 177 14.81 -16.64 -2.22
CA PRO A 177 14.18 -17.81 -1.61
C PRO A 177 14.94 -18.25 -0.36
N HIS A 178 14.21 -18.58 0.70
CA HIS A 178 14.75 -19.00 2.01
C HIS A 178 15.34 -17.87 2.88
N ASP A 179 15.43 -16.63 2.38
CA ASP A 179 15.86 -15.47 3.18
C ASP A 179 14.67 -14.79 3.90
N TYR A 180 14.09 -15.50 4.88
CA TYR A 180 12.94 -15.01 5.65
C TYR A 180 13.33 -14.38 7.00
N GLY A 181 14.60 -14.01 7.19
CA GLY A 181 15.12 -13.62 8.50
C GLY A 181 14.39 -12.44 9.15
N VAL A 182 13.93 -11.47 8.35
CA VAL A 182 13.11 -10.34 8.86
C VAL A 182 11.73 -10.82 9.29
N ALA A 183 11.02 -11.55 8.42
CA ALA A 183 9.67 -12.04 8.68
C ALA A 183 9.62 -13.00 9.89
N GLU A 184 10.60 -13.91 10.01
CA GLU A 184 10.70 -14.83 11.15
C GLU A 184 10.81 -14.09 12.48
N ARG A 185 11.57 -13.00 12.53
CA ARG A 185 11.73 -12.22 13.76
C ARG A 185 10.50 -11.40 14.07
N CYS A 186 9.82 -10.88 13.04
CA CYS A 186 8.54 -10.21 13.22
C CYS A 186 7.54 -11.18 13.87
N ALA A 187 7.45 -12.42 13.37
CA ALA A 187 6.61 -13.46 13.99
C ALA A 187 6.96 -13.72 15.46
N ARG A 188 8.25 -13.93 15.77
CA ARG A 188 8.71 -14.17 17.16
C ARG A 188 8.47 -13.00 18.11
N ARG A 189 8.34 -11.77 17.59
CA ARG A 189 8.15 -10.55 18.37
C ARG A 189 6.69 -10.07 18.40
N GLY A 190 5.77 -10.80 17.76
CA GLY A 190 4.38 -10.36 17.63
C GLY A 190 4.24 -9.08 16.82
N VAL A 191 5.03 -8.95 15.74
CA VAL A 191 5.02 -7.80 14.82
C VAL A 191 4.46 -8.26 13.47
N HIS A 192 3.47 -7.53 12.93
CA HIS A 192 2.97 -7.79 11.58
C HIS A 192 4.05 -7.51 10.53
N TYR A 193 4.04 -8.25 9.43
CA TYR A 193 5.06 -8.12 8.39
C TYR A 193 4.44 -8.10 7.00
N VAL A 194 4.83 -7.13 6.18
CA VAL A 194 4.52 -7.10 4.75
C VAL A 194 5.75 -6.79 3.92
N ASP A 195 5.91 -7.47 2.78
CA ASP A 195 6.95 -7.16 1.80
C ASP A 195 6.46 -6.98 0.37
N MET A 196 7.40 -6.51 -0.46
CA MET A 196 7.19 -6.17 -1.86
C MET A 196 7.78 -7.23 -2.81
N ALA A 197 7.91 -8.49 -2.37
CA ALA A 197 8.53 -9.53 -3.19
C ALA A 197 7.80 -9.77 -4.51
N ASP A 198 8.56 -10.13 -5.54
CA ASP A 198 8.07 -10.49 -6.86
C ASP A 198 8.52 -11.89 -7.30
N GLU A 199 9.30 -12.58 -6.47
CA GLU A 199 9.79 -13.94 -6.74
C GLU A 199 8.82 -14.99 -6.19
N THR A 200 8.28 -15.85 -7.08
CA THR A 200 7.26 -16.86 -6.76
C THR A 200 7.66 -17.78 -5.61
N SER A 201 8.89 -18.31 -5.64
CA SER A 201 9.42 -19.23 -4.64
C SER A 201 9.58 -18.58 -3.27
N TYR A 202 9.93 -17.28 -3.23
CA TYR A 202 9.95 -16.51 -1.98
C TYR A 202 8.55 -16.31 -1.41
N ILE A 203 7.62 -15.84 -2.25
CA ILE A 203 6.24 -15.53 -1.84
C ILE A 203 5.56 -16.78 -1.27
N LEU A 204 5.67 -17.91 -1.97
CA LEU A 204 5.07 -19.17 -1.54
C LEU A 204 5.81 -19.78 -0.35
N GLY A 205 7.14 -19.66 -0.30
CA GLY A 205 7.93 -20.22 0.79
C GLY A 205 7.74 -19.50 2.13
N LEU A 206 7.26 -18.25 2.14
CA LEU A 206 6.89 -17.55 3.38
C LEU A 206 5.86 -18.34 4.20
N GLN A 207 4.98 -19.11 3.55
CA GLN A 207 3.96 -19.93 4.23
C GLN A 207 4.56 -20.97 5.19
N GLY A 208 5.84 -21.33 5.04
CA GLY A 208 6.57 -22.15 6.01
C GLY A 208 6.67 -21.52 7.42
N LEU A 209 6.40 -20.21 7.55
CA LEU A 209 6.36 -19.51 8.83
C LEU A 209 4.97 -19.46 9.48
N THR A 210 3.95 -20.10 8.90
CA THR A 210 2.55 -20.01 9.38
C THR A 210 2.42 -20.34 10.86
N ALA A 211 2.98 -21.46 11.33
CA ALA A 211 2.88 -21.86 12.74
C ALA A 211 3.45 -20.79 13.69
N ARG A 212 4.61 -20.20 13.34
CA ARG A 212 5.25 -19.14 14.13
C ARG A 212 4.45 -17.84 14.11
N ALA A 213 3.83 -17.52 12.97
CA ALA A 213 2.99 -16.34 12.83
C ALA A 213 1.71 -16.47 13.68
N VAL A 214 1.10 -17.66 13.70
CA VAL A 214 -0.04 -17.99 14.56
C VAL A 214 0.34 -17.91 16.03
N GLU A 215 1.46 -18.50 16.44
CA GLU A 215 1.98 -18.44 17.81
C GLU A 215 2.25 -16.99 18.27
N GLY A 216 2.80 -16.17 17.37
CA GLY A 216 3.02 -14.73 17.63
C GLY A 216 1.75 -13.88 17.53
N GLY A 217 0.60 -14.45 17.16
CA GLY A 217 -0.65 -13.71 16.98
C GLY A 217 -0.63 -12.69 15.84
N VAL A 218 0.22 -12.88 14.82
CA VAL A 218 0.45 -11.89 13.76
C VAL A 218 0.32 -12.43 12.35
N SER A 219 0.10 -11.51 11.42
CA SER A 219 0.01 -11.77 9.99
C SER A 219 1.33 -11.42 9.30
N LEU A 220 1.88 -12.36 8.53
CA LEU A 220 3.02 -12.17 7.65
C LEU A 220 2.53 -12.28 6.21
N VAL A 221 2.78 -11.26 5.38
CA VAL A 221 2.26 -11.21 4.01
C VAL A 221 3.37 -10.90 3.02
N SER A 222 3.59 -11.78 2.06
CA SER A 222 4.54 -11.54 0.96
C SER A 222 3.82 -11.17 -0.33
N GLY A 223 4.51 -10.43 -1.19
CA GLY A 223 4.02 -10.13 -2.53
C GLY A 223 3.04 -8.96 -2.59
N ALA A 224 3.16 -7.99 -1.69
CA ALA A 224 2.34 -6.78 -1.66
C ALA A 224 2.77 -5.71 -2.69
N GLY A 225 3.43 -6.12 -3.77
CA GLY A 225 3.60 -5.31 -4.97
C GLY A 225 2.33 -5.25 -5.83
N SER A 226 2.23 -4.24 -6.70
CA SER A 226 1.01 -3.98 -7.49
C SER A 226 0.51 -5.17 -8.29
N ALA A 227 1.34 -5.74 -9.16
CA ALA A 227 0.85 -6.60 -10.24
C ALA A 227 0.10 -7.82 -9.69
N LEU A 228 0.70 -8.50 -8.71
CA LEU A 228 0.10 -9.67 -8.07
C LEU A 228 -1.15 -9.29 -7.28
N ALA A 229 -1.07 -8.28 -6.42
CA ALA A 229 -2.20 -7.88 -5.58
C ALA A 229 -3.40 -7.43 -6.42
N PHE A 230 -3.18 -6.54 -7.40
CA PHE A 230 -4.26 -6.03 -8.25
C PHE A 230 -4.82 -7.09 -9.18
N SER A 231 -3.97 -7.89 -9.84
CA SER A 231 -4.47 -8.93 -10.74
C SER A 231 -5.30 -9.97 -9.98
N SER A 232 -4.90 -10.28 -8.74
CA SER A 232 -5.63 -11.21 -7.87
C SER A 232 -7.01 -10.67 -7.47
N VAL A 233 -7.10 -9.42 -7.00
CA VAL A 233 -8.40 -8.83 -6.62
C VAL A 233 -9.31 -8.60 -7.83
N LEU A 234 -8.75 -8.24 -8.98
CA LEU A 234 -9.50 -8.09 -10.23
C LEU A 234 -10.04 -9.45 -10.69
N ALA A 235 -9.20 -10.49 -10.74
CA ALA A 235 -9.63 -11.84 -11.08
C ALA A 235 -10.75 -12.32 -10.14
N ALA A 236 -10.59 -12.12 -8.82
CA ALA A 236 -11.60 -12.49 -7.83
C ALA A 236 -12.92 -11.74 -8.02
N ALA A 237 -12.89 -10.50 -8.50
CA ALA A 237 -14.09 -9.70 -8.75
C ALA A 237 -14.89 -10.18 -9.97
N ILE A 238 -14.22 -10.70 -11.01
CA ILE A 238 -14.89 -11.16 -12.25
C ILE A 238 -15.10 -12.68 -12.34
N ALA A 239 -14.51 -13.46 -11.43
CA ALA A 239 -14.67 -14.91 -11.35
C ALA A 239 -16.09 -15.41 -11.00
N PRO A 240 -16.92 -14.73 -10.17
CA PRO A 240 -18.23 -15.25 -9.79
C PRO A 240 -19.14 -15.49 -10.98
N GLY A 241 -19.69 -16.71 -11.09
CA GLY A 241 -20.59 -17.11 -12.18
C GLY A 241 -19.91 -17.83 -13.35
N PHE A 242 -18.61 -18.12 -13.27
CA PHE A 242 -18.01 -19.21 -14.02
C PHE A 242 -18.24 -20.55 -13.30
N ASP A 243 -18.52 -21.61 -14.05
CA ASP A 243 -18.51 -22.98 -13.51
C ASP A 243 -17.08 -23.52 -13.51
N THR A 244 -16.34 -23.28 -14.61
CA THR A 244 -14.93 -23.60 -14.74
C THR A 244 -14.21 -22.41 -15.38
N ILE A 245 -13.02 -22.07 -14.89
CA ILE A 245 -12.10 -21.12 -15.51
C ILE A 245 -10.96 -21.92 -16.14
N THR A 246 -10.78 -21.81 -17.45
CA THR A 246 -9.75 -22.57 -18.18
C THR A 246 -8.48 -21.75 -18.37
N ASP A 247 -8.63 -20.43 -18.59
CA ASP A 247 -7.53 -19.56 -18.97
C ASP A 247 -7.65 -18.17 -18.32
N ILE A 248 -6.52 -17.67 -17.82
CA ILE A 248 -6.34 -16.35 -17.27
C ILE A 248 -5.23 -15.65 -18.04
N GLU A 249 -5.56 -14.51 -18.65
CA GLU A 249 -4.56 -13.67 -19.29
C GLU A 249 -4.41 -12.36 -18.52
N ILE A 250 -3.16 -12.03 -18.17
CA ILE A 250 -2.82 -10.83 -17.43
C ILE A 250 -1.87 -10.00 -18.28
N ALA A 251 -2.17 -8.72 -18.41
CA ALA A 251 -1.34 -7.76 -19.11
C ALA A 251 -1.10 -6.55 -18.21
N ALA A 252 0.16 -6.28 -17.88
CA ALA A 252 0.55 -5.14 -17.04
C ALA A 252 1.59 -4.27 -17.75
N LEU A 253 1.41 -2.95 -17.65
CA LEU A 253 2.30 -1.97 -18.26
C LEU A 253 2.52 -0.78 -17.31
N SER A 254 3.78 -0.48 -17.06
CA SER A 254 4.18 0.71 -16.30
C SER A 254 4.63 1.81 -17.27
N GLY A 255 4.01 2.98 -17.15
CA GLY A 255 4.33 4.15 -17.95
C GLY A 255 5.79 4.59 -17.81
N ASN A 256 6.32 5.19 -18.87
CA ASN A 256 7.73 5.50 -18.99
C ASN A 256 8.20 6.67 -18.10
N ARG A 257 7.29 7.55 -17.67
CA ARG A 257 7.62 8.66 -16.75
C ARG A 257 7.71 8.22 -15.29
N ASN A 258 7.13 7.05 -14.96
CA ASN A 258 7.25 6.47 -13.62
C ASN A 258 8.74 6.32 -13.26
N PRO A 259 9.16 6.81 -12.08
CA PRO A 259 10.53 6.62 -11.65
C PRO A 259 10.85 5.12 -11.58
N ARG A 260 11.97 4.71 -12.16
CA ARG A 260 12.48 3.35 -12.06
C ARG A 260 13.81 3.39 -11.32
N GLY A 261 13.95 2.61 -10.26
CA GLY A 261 15.24 2.43 -9.62
C GLY A 261 16.18 1.61 -10.50
N LEU A 262 17.48 1.74 -10.28
CA LEU A 262 18.49 0.90 -10.97
C LEU A 262 18.23 -0.60 -10.76
N ALA A 263 17.70 -0.99 -9.59
CA ALA A 263 17.30 -2.37 -9.30
C ALA A 263 16.22 -2.87 -10.27
N SER A 264 15.19 -2.07 -10.56
CA SER A 264 14.13 -2.43 -11.50
C SER A 264 14.65 -2.55 -12.93
N VAL A 265 15.57 -1.67 -13.35
CA VAL A 265 16.22 -1.77 -14.67
C VAL A 265 17.04 -3.06 -14.79
N ARG A 266 17.81 -3.41 -13.75
CA ARG A 266 18.54 -4.68 -13.69
C ARG A 266 17.62 -5.89 -13.73
N ALA A 267 16.51 -5.87 -12.98
CA ALA A 267 15.54 -6.96 -12.95
C ALA A 267 14.91 -7.19 -14.34
N LEU A 268 14.51 -6.11 -15.04
CA LEU A 268 14.00 -6.20 -16.41
C LEU A 268 15.01 -6.82 -17.37
N LEU A 269 16.28 -6.39 -17.30
CA LEU A 269 17.36 -6.94 -18.13
C LEU A 269 17.70 -8.38 -17.78
N ALA A 270 17.62 -8.76 -16.50
CA ALA A 270 17.88 -10.12 -16.03
C ALA A 270 16.75 -11.08 -16.42
N ALA A 271 15.49 -10.62 -16.45
CA ALA A 271 14.34 -11.44 -16.86
C ALA A 271 14.39 -11.82 -18.36
N GLN A 272 15.18 -11.10 -19.16
CA GLN A 272 15.28 -11.30 -20.58
C GLN A 272 15.89 -12.67 -20.94
N GLY A 273 15.14 -13.47 -21.69
CA GLY A 273 15.57 -14.79 -22.15
C GLY A 273 15.54 -15.89 -21.09
N ARG A 274 15.26 -15.57 -19.82
CA ARG A 274 14.98 -16.59 -18.79
C ARG A 274 13.72 -17.38 -19.16
N PRO A 275 13.65 -18.67 -18.83
CA PRO A 275 12.43 -19.45 -19.00
C PRO A 275 11.19 -18.75 -18.44
N ALA A 276 10.13 -18.68 -19.23
CA ALA A 276 8.81 -18.23 -18.84
C ALA A 276 7.80 -19.33 -19.15
N ARG A 277 6.93 -19.65 -18.20
CA ARG A 277 5.84 -20.58 -18.42
C ARG A 277 4.65 -19.86 -19.05
N ILE A 278 4.06 -20.46 -20.07
CA ILE A 278 2.81 -20.00 -20.66
C ILE A 278 1.83 -21.16 -20.70
N TYR A 279 0.55 -20.86 -20.56
CA TYR A 279 -0.50 -21.82 -20.83
C TYR A 279 -1.18 -21.46 -22.15
N GLU A 280 -1.07 -22.37 -23.12
CA GLU A 280 -1.66 -22.21 -24.45
C GLU A 280 -2.23 -23.56 -24.91
N ARG A 281 -3.48 -23.53 -25.39
CA ARG A 281 -4.18 -24.72 -25.95
C ARG A 281 -4.28 -25.89 -24.96
N GLY A 282 -4.59 -25.61 -23.69
CA GLY A 282 -4.79 -26.64 -22.68
C GLY A 282 -3.50 -27.28 -22.14
N ALA A 283 -2.33 -26.75 -22.48
CA ALA A 283 -1.05 -27.29 -22.04
C ALA A 283 -0.07 -26.19 -21.61
N TRP A 284 0.80 -26.54 -20.66
CA TRP A 284 1.92 -25.71 -20.24
C TRP A 284 3.08 -25.83 -21.23
N HIS A 285 3.64 -24.68 -21.63
CA HIS A 285 4.82 -24.59 -22.46
C HIS A 285 5.86 -23.72 -21.78
N GLU A 286 7.13 -24.09 -21.90
CA GLU A 286 8.24 -23.23 -21.53
C GLU A 286 8.73 -22.48 -22.76
N VAL A 287 8.80 -21.15 -22.67
CA VAL A 287 9.28 -20.28 -23.73
C VAL A 287 10.28 -19.28 -23.17
N PRO A 288 11.25 -18.79 -23.95
CA PRO A 288 12.11 -17.74 -23.47
C PRO A 288 11.31 -16.46 -23.16
N GLY A 289 11.57 -15.87 -22.00
CA GLY A 289 10.97 -14.62 -21.56
C GLY A 289 11.25 -13.47 -22.52
N TYR A 290 10.32 -12.53 -22.54
CA TYR A 290 10.26 -11.41 -23.47
C TYR A 290 10.14 -11.80 -24.95
N THR A 291 9.49 -12.94 -25.24
CA THR A 291 9.15 -13.38 -26.60
C THR A 291 7.63 -13.39 -26.82
N ARG A 292 7.14 -14.05 -27.90
CA ARG A 292 5.71 -14.20 -28.21
C ARG A 292 4.92 -12.88 -28.14
N GLY A 293 5.52 -11.81 -28.68
CA GLY A 293 4.99 -10.45 -28.56
C GLY A 293 3.63 -10.29 -29.24
N ARG A 294 2.60 -9.94 -28.47
CA ARG A 294 1.21 -9.76 -28.92
C ARG A 294 0.73 -8.34 -28.64
N THR A 295 -0.07 -7.77 -29.54
CA THR A 295 -0.74 -6.50 -29.27
C THR A 295 -1.92 -6.73 -28.34
N VAL A 296 -1.92 -6.05 -27.19
CA VAL A 296 -2.97 -6.10 -26.18
C VAL A 296 -3.52 -4.69 -25.99
N ALA A 297 -4.84 -4.55 -25.96
CA ALA A 297 -5.51 -3.32 -25.54
C ALA A 297 -5.58 -3.30 -24.01
N LEU A 298 -4.90 -2.33 -23.41
CA LEU A 298 -5.04 -1.94 -22.01
C LEU A 298 -6.09 -0.83 -21.91
N PRO A 299 -6.69 -0.60 -20.72
CA PRO A 299 -7.65 0.48 -20.58
C PRO A 299 -7.01 1.85 -20.84
N GLU A 300 -7.84 2.82 -21.22
CA GLU A 300 -7.38 4.20 -21.44
C GLU A 300 -6.73 4.77 -20.18
N PRO A 301 -5.63 5.54 -20.31
CA PRO A 301 -5.14 6.11 -21.55
C PRO A 301 -4.21 5.18 -22.33
N PHE A 302 -3.87 3.98 -21.84
CA PHE A 302 -2.81 3.17 -22.47
C PHE A 302 -3.14 2.75 -23.91
N GLY A 303 -4.33 2.20 -24.13
CA GLY A 303 -4.72 1.69 -25.43
C GLY A 303 -3.87 0.49 -25.87
N ARG A 304 -3.56 0.39 -27.15
CA ARG A 304 -2.92 -0.80 -27.76
C ARG A 304 -1.40 -0.77 -27.62
N HIS A 305 -0.84 -1.76 -26.92
CA HIS A 305 0.61 -1.95 -26.80
C HIS A 305 1.02 -3.37 -27.16
N ARG A 306 2.20 -3.53 -27.77
CA ARG A 306 2.81 -4.84 -27.97
C ARG A 306 3.47 -5.30 -26.67
N LEU A 307 2.99 -6.39 -26.08
CA LEU A 307 3.50 -6.94 -24.83
C LEU A 307 4.01 -8.35 -25.04
N TYR A 308 4.96 -8.77 -24.23
CA TYR A 308 5.69 -10.02 -24.35
C TYR A 308 5.47 -10.89 -23.11
N VAL A 309 5.58 -12.21 -23.28
CA VAL A 309 5.47 -13.16 -22.16
C VAL A 309 6.63 -12.99 -21.19
N THR A 310 6.38 -13.11 -19.90
CA THR A 310 7.44 -13.19 -18.88
C THR A 310 6.98 -14.09 -17.75
N ASP A 311 7.93 -14.64 -17.00
CA ASP A 311 7.61 -15.29 -15.73
C ASP A 311 7.11 -14.25 -14.72
N ALA A 312 6.17 -14.67 -13.88
CA ALA A 312 5.52 -13.84 -12.88
C ALA A 312 4.82 -14.71 -11.82
N PRO A 313 4.75 -14.27 -10.54
CA PRO A 313 4.15 -15.05 -9.46
C PRO A 313 2.65 -15.33 -9.65
N GLU A 314 1.95 -14.46 -10.38
CA GLU A 314 0.56 -14.62 -10.78
C GLU A 314 0.31 -15.97 -11.47
N ILE A 315 1.28 -16.45 -12.25
CA ILE A 315 1.14 -17.67 -13.06
C ILE A 315 0.83 -18.85 -12.14
N GLU A 316 1.61 -18.99 -11.07
CA GLU A 316 1.46 -20.10 -10.14
C GLU A 316 0.35 -19.84 -9.13
N ILE A 317 0.28 -18.63 -8.59
CA ILE A 317 -0.65 -18.29 -7.51
C ILE A 317 -2.10 -18.33 -8.01
N LEU A 318 -2.39 -17.72 -9.16
CA LEU A 318 -3.74 -17.73 -9.73
C LEU A 318 -4.05 -19.06 -10.42
N GLY A 319 -3.03 -19.72 -10.98
CA GLY A 319 -3.20 -21.04 -11.58
C GLY A 319 -3.64 -22.07 -10.55
N ARG A 320 -3.00 -22.10 -9.38
CA ARG A 320 -3.42 -22.95 -8.24
C ARG A 320 -4.79 -22.56 -7.71
N ARG A 321 -5.09 -21.25 -7.60
CA ARG A 321 -6.36 -20.76 -7.04
C ARG A 321 -7.58 -21.14 -7.89
N TYR A 322 -7.46 -21.09 -9.20
CA TYR A 322 -8.58 -21.30 -10.13
C TYR A 322 -8.52 -22.61 -10.91
N GLY A 323 -7.46 -23.43 -10.73
CA GLY A 323 -7.23 -24.62 -11.54
C GLY A 323 -7.05 -24.30 -13.03
N ALA A 324 -6.57 -23.09 -13.34
CA ALA A 324 -6.57 -22.52 -14.68
C ALA A 324 -5.16 -22.34 -15.21
N GLY A 325 -5.05 -22.33 -16.54
CA GLY A 325 -3.87 -21.85 -17.22
C GLY A 325 -3.68 -20.36 -17.05
N VAL A 326 -2.48 -19.91 -16.72
CA VAL A 326 -2.22 -18.48 -16.53
C VAL A 326 -1.07 -18.03 -17.42
N THR A 327 -1.29 -16.88 -18.05
CA THR A 327 -0.34 -16.30 -18.98
C THR A 327 -0.18 -14.81 -18.67
N TYR A 328 1.05 -14.41 -18.34
CA TYR A 328 1.38 -13.02 -17.97
C TYR A 328 2.16 -12.31 -19.09
N ARG A 329 1.78 -11.06 -19.38
CA ARG A 329 2.43 -10.22 -20.39
C ARG A 329 2.80 -8.86 -19.82
N THR A 330 4.01 -8.41 -20.16
CA THR A 330 4.46 -7.05 -19.86
C THR A 330 5.33 -6.49 -20.98
N GLY A 331 5.73 -5.23 -20.84
CA GLY A 331 6.62 -4.59 -21.78
C GLY A 331 6.96 -3.16 -21.39
N LEU A 332 7.59 -2.46 -22.32
CA LEU A 332 7.88 -1.03 -22.20
C LEU A 332 6.84 -0.21 -22.98
N GLU A 333 6.41 0.92 -22.40
CA GLU A 333 5.39 1.77 -23.01
C GLU A 333 5.83 2.31 -24.38
N LEU A 334 7.09 2.78 -24.48
CA LEU A 334 7.63 3.31 -25.72
C LEU A 334 7.94 2.16 -26.69
N ALA A 335 7.22 2.12 -27.81
CA ALA A 335 7.32 1.03 -28.79
C ALA A 335 8.75 0.80 -29.31
N VAL A 336 9.53 1.87 -29.50
CA VAL A 336 10.94 1.77 -29.91
C VAL A 336 11.78 1.06 -28.86
N LEU A 337 11.69 1.49 -27.60
CA LEU A 337 12.43 0.85 -26.49
C LEU A 337 11.99 -0.59 -26.29
N ASN A 338 10.69 -0.85 -26.43
CA ASN A 338 10.12 -2.18 -26.25
C ASN A 338 10.62 -3.18 -27.31
N ARG A 339 10.65 -2.76 -28.58
CA ARG A 339 11.20 -3.55 -29.68
C ARG A 339 12.72 -3.71 -29.57
N ALA A 340 13.43 -2.64 -29.23
CA ALA A 340 14.88 -2.69 -29.02
C ALA A 340 15.24 -3.66 -27.88
N HIS A 341 14.47 -3.65 -26.79
CA HIS A 341 14.65 -4.59 -25.70
C HIS A 341 14.40 -6.03 -26.20
N ALA A 342 13.30 -6.32 -26.90
CA ALA A 342 13.05 -7.65 -27.45
C ALA A 342 14.15 -8.14 -28.43
N TRP A 343 14.73 -7.23 -29.22
CA TRP A 343 15.84 -7.52 -30.12
C TRP A 343 17.14 -7.84 -29.36
N LEU A 344 17.50 -7.05 -28.34
CA LEU A 344 18.63 -7.34 -27.45
C LEU A 344 18.50 -8.70 -26.77
N GLY A 345 17.28 -9.10 -26.40
CA GLY A 345 17.03 -10.45 -25.87
C GLY A 345 17.20 -11.56 -26.88
N SER A 346 17.00 -11.27 -28.16
CA SER A 346 17.31 -12.22 -29.22
C SER A 346 18.82 -12.39 -29.39
N LEU A 347 19.60 -11.31 -29.25
CA LEU A 347 21.07 -11.38 -29.27
C LEU A 347 21.65 -12.14 -28.06
N ASN A 348 21.10 -11.93 -26.86
CA ASN A 348 21.48 -12.70 -25.67
C ASN A 348 21.25 -14.21 -25.87
N ARG A 349 20.08 -14.59 -26.41
CA ARG A 349 19.77 -16.01 -26.72
C ARG A 349 20.69 -16.62 -27.77
N LEU A 350 21.20 -15.81 -28.70
CA LEU A 350 22.19 -16.24 -29.69
C LEU A 350 23.62 -16.26 -29.14
N GLY A 351 23.82 -16.00 -27.84
CA GLY A 351 25.13 -16.01 -27.19
C GLY A 351 26.01 -14.78 -27.50
N VAL A 352 25.46 -13.77 -28.16
CA VAL A 352 26.22 -12.57 -28.59
C VAL A 352 26.52 -11.64 -27.41
N ILE A 353 25.62 -11.57 -26.41
CA ILE A 353 25.77 -10.74 -25.21
C ILE A 353 25.50 -11.60 -23.99
N ALA A 354 26.53 -11.97 -23.24
CA ALA A 354 26.41 -12.89 -22.09
C ALA A 354 25.67 -12.29 -20.88
N ASP A 355 25.73 -10.98 -20.67
CA ASP A 355 25.09 -10.32 -19.52
C ASP A 355 24.67 -8.89 -19.84
N LEU A 356 23.39 -8.73 -20.20
CA LEU A 356 22.76 -7.43 -20.46
C LEU A 356 22.70 -6.53 -19.22
N ALA A 357 22.72 -7.09 -18.01
CA ALA A 357 22.63 -6.32 -16.78
C ALA A 357 23.88 -5.45 -16.56
N ARG A 358 25.01 -5.76 -17.21
CA ARG A 358 26.22 -4.92 -17.22
C ARG A 358 25.96 -3.51 -17.75
N PHE A 359 25.03 -3.38 -18.70
CA PHE A 359 24.66 -2.10 -19.30
C PHE A 359 23.58 -1.34 -18.51
N ALA A 360 23.07 -1.91 -17.40
CA ALA A 360 21.95 -1.34 -16.66
C ALA A 360 22.20 0.09 -16.20
N LYS A 361 23.45 0.45 -15.81
CA LYS A 361 23.77 1.82 -15.38
C LYS A 361 23.65 2.82 -16.52
N GLY A 362 24.20 2.50 -17.70
CA GLY A 362 24.11 3.36 -18.89
C GLY A 362 22.68 3.48 -19.38
N LEU A 363 21.94 2.36 -19.44
CA LEU A 363 20.53 2.34 -19.81
C LEU A 363 19.66 3.12 -18.83
N HIS A 364 19.95 3.05 -17.52
CA HIS A 364 19.25 3.83 -16.51
C HIS A 364 19.44 5.34 -16.72
N VAL A 365 20.67 5.78 -17.04
CA VAL A 365 20.95 7.20 -17.37
C VAL A 365 20.24 7.62 -18.66
N MET A 366 20.32 6.79 -19.71
CA MET A 366 19.62 7.05 -20.98
C MET A 366 18.10 7.13 -20.77
N GLN A 367 17.54 6.25 -19.93
CA GLN A 367 16.12 6.25 -19.61
C GLN A 367 15.71 7.59 -18.99
N HIS A 368 16.53 8.22 -18.13
CA HIS A 368 16.23 9.53 -17.55
C HIS A 368 15.98 10.59 -18.63
N GLY A 369 16.79 10.63 -19.70
CA GLY A 369 16.59 11.54 -20.82
C GLY A 369 15.30 11.28 -21.61
N LEU A 370 14.80 10.04 -21.58
CA LEU A 370 13.56 9.65 -22.25
C LEU A 370 12.31 9.80 -21.36
N ARG A 371 12.46 10.18 -20.08
CA ARG A 371 11.32 10.35 -19.15
C ARG A 371 10.35 11.46 -19.53
N ARG A 372 10.70 12.34 -20.48
CA ARG A 372 9.75 13.32 -21.03
C ARG A 372 8.65 12.69 -21.90
N PHE A 373 8.87 11.46 -22.36
CA PHE A 373 7.92 10.73 -23.20
C PHE A 373 7.17 9.66 -22.41
N GLY A 374 5.92 9.41 -22.81
CA GLY A 374 5.04 8.40 -22.20
C GLY A 374 4.26 8.94 -21.01
N ARG A 375 3.84 8.05 -20.11
CA ARG A 375 2.90 8.37 -19.02
C ARG A 375 3.49 8.15 -17.63
N ALA A 376 2.95 8.86 -16.65
CA ALA A 376 3.18 8.62 -15.22
C ALA A 376 2.04 7.77 -14.66
N ALA A 377 1.77 6.63 -15.31
CA ALA A 377 0.59 5.81 -15.03
C ALA A 377 0.94 4.32 -14.95
N PHE A 378 0.05 3.51 -14.42
CA PHE A 378 0.13 2.05 -14.43
C PHE A 378 -1.17 1.49 -15.00
N GLY A 379 -1.06 0.57 -15.95
CA GLY A 379 -2.19 -0.09 -16.59
C GLY A 379 -2.12 -1.59 -16.36
N LEU A 380 -3.24 -2.18 -15.98
CA LEU A 380 -3.42 -3.60 -15.78
C LEU A 380 -4.71 -4.06 -16.45
N ARG A 381 -4.69 -5.25 -17.04
CA ARG A 381 -5.87 -5.93 -17.55
C ARG A 381 -5.78 -7.40 -17.20
N VAL A 382 -6.91 -7.95 -16.74
CA VAL A 382 -7.13 -9.36 -16.47
C VAL A 382 -8.28 -9.83 -17.35
N VAL A 383 -8.13 -10.98 -18.00
CA VAL A 383 -9.18 -11.63 -18.79
C VAL A 383 -9.32 -13.05 -18.31
N LEU A 384 -10.53 -13.43 -17.88
CA LEU A 384 -10.89 -14.81 -17.55
C LEU A 384 -11.67 -15.42 -18.72
N ARG A 385 -11.34 -16.66 -19.06
CA ARG A 385 -12.07 -17.49 -20.03
C ARG A 385 -12.41 -18.82 -19.40
N GLY A 386 -13.55 -19.37 -19.77
CA GLY A 386 -14.08 -20.60 -19.23
C GLY A 386 -15.51 -20.81 -19.67
N GLU A 387 -16.32 -21.44 -18.81
CA GLU A 387 -17.68 -21.84 -19.15
C GLU A 387 -18.68 -21.52 -18.05
N ARG A 388 -19.95 -21.34 -18.44
CA ARG A 388 -21.12 -21.30 -17.56
C ARG A 388 -22.28 -22.03 -18.23
N GLY A 389 -22.84 -23.04 -17.59
CA GLY A 389 -23.87 -23.90 -18.16
C GLY A 389 -23.42 -24.58 -19.46
N GLY A 390 -22.14 -24.93 -19.58
CA GLY A 390 -21.53 -25.49 -20.80
C GLY A 390 -21.38 -24.50 -21.96
N GLN A 391 -21.64 -23.21 -21.75
CA GLN A 391 -21.45 -22.15 -22.76
C GLN A 391 -20.17 -21.37 -22.47
N PRO A 392 -19.36 -21.02 -23.50
CA PRO A 392 -18.18 -20.19 -23.33
C PRO A 392 -18.51 -18.84 -22.69
N LEU A 393 -17.80 -18.49 -21.62
CA LEU A 393 -17.88 -17.21 -20.94
C LEU A 393 -16.51 -16.54 -20.97
N VAL A 394 -16.50 -15.25 -21.29
CA VAL A 394 -15.30 -14.40 -21.21
C VAL A 394 -15.66 -13.14 -20.43
N ARG A 395 -14.84 -12.81 -19.45
CA ARG A 395 -14.95 -11.55 -18.70
C ARG A 395 -13.61 -10.88 -18.59
N SER A 396 -13.60 -9.57 -18.50
CA SER A 396 -12.37 -8.82 -18.28
C SER A 396 -12.52 -7.69 -17.29
N ALA A 397 -11.42 -7.44 -16.58
CA ALA A 397 -11.29 -6.35 -15.65
C ALA A 397 -10.02 -5.56 -16.00
N GLY A 398 -10.11 -4.25 -15.97
CA GLY A 398 -9.02 -3.33 -16.25
C GLY A 398 -8.85 -2.34 -15.12
N LEU A 399 -7.61 -2.01 -14.78
CA LEU A 399 -7.27 -0.97 -13.82
C LEU A 399 -6.26 -0.02 -14.45
N VAL A 400 -6.52 1.28 -14.32
CA VAL A 400 -5.55 2.31 -14.66
C VAL A 400 -5.39 3.23 -13.48
N ALA A 401 -4.15 3.47 -13.08
CA ALA A 401 -3.79 4.49 -12.08
C ALA A 401 -3.01 5.61 -12.76
N GLY A 402 -3.57 6.81 -12.80
CA GLY A 402 -2.96 8.03 -13.33
C GLY A 402 -2.10 8.79 -12.32
N ASP A 403 -1.39 9.82 -12.82
CA ASP A 403 -0.63 10.86 -12.11
C ASP A 403 0.53 10.44 -11.19
N ASP A 404 0.56 9.21 -10.70
CA ASP A 404 1.71 8.59 -10.04
C ASP A 404 1.61 7.06 -10.06
N GLY A 405 2.09 6.44 -11.14
CA GLY A 405 2.12 4.98 -11.29
C GLY A 405 3.02 4.24 -10.28
N LEU A 406 3.79 4.93 -9.43
CA LEU A 406 4.50 4.29 -8.30
C LEU A 406 3.62 4.19 -7.05
N SER A 407 2.79 5.20 -6.81
CA SER A 407 1.85 5.20 -5.69
C SER A 407 1.05 3.91 -5.66
N ILE A 408 0.50 3.54 -6.81
CA ILE A 408 -0.34 2.34 -6.94
C ILE A 408 0.44 1.06 -6.55
N LEU A 409 1.75 1.00 -6.80
CA LEU A 409 2.60 -0.12 -6.38
C LEU A 409 2.60 -0.29 -4.87
N CYS A 410 2.51 0.81 -4.13
CA CYS A 410 2.57 0.84 -2.67
C CYS A 410 1.21 0.58 -2.02
N THR A 411 0.11 0.65 -2.77
CA THR A 411 -1.25 0.49 -2.23
C THR A 411 -1.45 -0.79 -1.43
N PRO A 412 -1.04 -1.98 -1.91
CA PRO A 412 -1.37 -3.21 -1.19
C PRO A 412 -0.76 -3.23 0.21
N ALA A 413 0.50 -2.81 0.35
CA ALA A 413 1.16 -2.69 1.65
C ALA A 413 0.47 -1.66 2.57
N ILE A 414 0.07 -0.50 2.03
CA ILE A 414 -0.65 0.55 2.80
C ILE A 414 -2.02 0.05 3.27
N ALA A 415 -2.81 -0.53 2.35
CA ALA A 415 -4.13 -1.10 2.64
C ALA A 415 -4.04 -2.16 3.73
N LEU A 416 -3.02 -3.03 3.65
CA LEU A 416 -2.81 -4.09 4.62
C LEU A 416 -2.41 -3.56 6.01
N VAL A 417 -1.52 -2.57 6.07
CA VAL A 417 -1.16 -1.92 7.34
C VAL A 417 -2.39 -1.29 7.99
N ARG A 418 -3.21 -0.56 7.23
CA ARG A 418 -4.47 0.02 7.73
C ARG A 418 -5.46 -1.05 8.19
N LYS A 419 -5.56 -2.16 7.46
CA LYS A 419 -6.36 -3.33 7.84
C LYS A 419 -5.95 -3.83 9.23
N TRP A 420 -4.65 -3.99 9.48
CA TRP A 420 -4.15 -4.38 10.81
C TRP A 420 -4.38 -3.32 11.88
N MET A 421 -4.16 -2.04 11.58
CA MET A 421 -4.42 -0.95 12.55
C MET A 421 -5.90 -0.89 12.96
N ALA A 422 -6.81 -1.24 12.05
CA ALA A 422 -8.24 -1.39 12.33
C ALA A 422 -8.60 -2.68 13.11
N GLY A 423 -7.62 -3.48 13.50
CA GLY A 423 -7.82 -4.75 14.23
C GLY A 423 -8.33 -5.88 13.34
N THR A 424 -8.16 -5.78 12.02
CA THR A 424 -8.62 -6.79 11.05
C THR A 424 -7.43 -7.50 10.42
N GLY A 425 -7.51 -8.83 10.31
CA GLY A 425 -6.45 -9.67 9.77
C GLY A 425 -6.25 -10.92 10.62
N GLU A 426 -5.97 -12.04 9.95
CA GLU A 426 -5.79 -13.32 10.60
C GLU A 426 -4.31 -13.60 10.88
N PRO A 427 -3.96 -14.20 12.02
CA PRO A 427 -2.63 -14.72 12.25
C PRO A 427 -2.26 -15.81 11.25
N GLY A 428 -1.03 -15.79 10.74
CA GLY A 428 -0.56 -16.73 9.73
C GLY A 428 0.39 -16.11 8.72
N ALA A 429 0.84 -16.91 7.75
CA ALA A 429 1.71 -16.46 6.68
C ALA A 429 1.04 -16.65 5.31
N PHE A 430 0.95 -15.58 4.53
CA PHE A 430 0.09 -15.52 3.34
C PHE A 430 0.78 -14.88 2.14
N ALA A 431 0.36 -15.27 0.95
CA ALA A 431 0.54 -14.44 -0.23
C ALA A 431 -0.50 -13.31 -0.22
N CYS A 432 -0.10 -12.10 -0.59
CA CYS A 432 -0.95 -10.91 -0.61
C CYS A 432 -2.27 -11.12 -1.39
N SER A 433 -2.22 -11.94 -2.44
CA SER A 433 -3.36 -12.35 -3.28
C SER A 433 -4.54 -12.99 -2.52
N SER A 434 -4.30 -13.48 -1.30
CA SER A 434 -5.29 -14.15 -0.45
C SER A 434 -5.86 -13.28 0.67
N VAL A 435 -5.23 -12.13 0.97
CA VAL A 435 -5.54 -11.34 2.17
C VAL A 435 -6.31 -10.05 1.86
N LEU A 436 -6.01 -9.44 0.71
CA LEU A 436 -6.65 -8.19 0.29
C LEU A 436 -7.86 -8.44 -0.60
N THR A 437 -8.91 -7.69 -0.35
CA THR A 437 -10.11 -7.65 -1.18
C THR A 437 -10.10 -6.45 -2.12
N LEU A 438 -10.99 -6.43 -3.12
CA LEU A 438 -11.19 -5.24 -3.94
C LEU A 438 -11.62 -4.03 -3.09
N SER A 439 -12.43 -4.24 -2.04
CA SER A 439 -12.86 -3.17 -1.13
C SER A 439 -11.71 -2.59 -0.31
N ASP A 440 -10.79 -3.44 0.17
CA ASP A 440 -9.60 -2.99 0.88
C ASP A 440 -8.76 -2.07 -0.02
N MET A 441 -8.63 -2.43 -1.30
CA MET A 441 -7.86 -1.67 -2.27
C MET A 441 -8.57 -0.39 -2.73
N THR A 442 -9.89 -0.40 -2.94
CA THR A 442 -10.64 0.77 -3.43
C THR A 442 -10.71 1.90 -2.42
N ARG A 443 -10.66 1.60 -1.11
CA ARG A 443 -10.56 2.62 -0.06
C ARG A 443 -9.31 3.50 -0.20
N GLU A 444 -8.25 2.95 -0.76
CA GLU A 444 -7.01 3.67 -1.03
C GLU A 444 -7.03 4.48 -2.33
N TRP A 445 -8.04 4.26 -3.18
CA TRP A 445 -8.13 4.90 -4.49
C TRP A 445 -8.72 6.30 -4.42
N THR A 446 -9.47 6.68 -3.38
CA THR A 446 -10.05 8.03 -3.25
C THR A 446 -9.01 9.16 -3.30
N MET A 447 -7.74 8.86 -3.00
CA MET A 447 -6.62 9.80 -3.11
C MET A 447 -5.93 9.81 -4.50
N ARG A 448 -6.41 9.02 -5.48
CA ARG A 448 -5.68 8.71 -6.73
C ARG A 448 -6.64 8.54 -7.91
N GLN A 449 -6.25 8.98 -9.10
CA GLN A 449 -7.04 8.73 -10.32
C GLN A 449 -6.96 7.24 -10.72
N VAL A 450 -7.72 6.37 -10.03
CA VAL A 450 -7.83 4.95 -10.37
C VAL A 450 -9.18 4.70 -11.02
N VAL A 451 -9.14 4.19 -12.26
CA VAL A 451 -10.34 3.82 -13.01
C VAL A 451 -10.40 2.30 -13.14
N LEU A 452 -11.53 1.73 -12.73
CA LEU A 452 -11.85 0.32 -12.87
C LEU A 452 -12.80 0.13 -14.06
N HIS A 453 -12.42 -0.76 -14.97
CA HIS A 453 -13.23 -1.17 -16.11
C HIS A 453 -13.63 -2.63 -15.91
N LEU A 454 -14.92 -2.94 -15.90
CA LEU A 454 -15.43 -4.31 -15.87
C LEU A 454 -16.24 -4.55 -17.14
N SER A 455 -15.99 -5.67 -17.82
CA SER A 455 -16.72 -6.07 -19.03
C SER A 455 -16.91 -7.56 -19.18
#